data_AF-A0AAV9P8H2-F1
#
_entry.id   AF-A0AAV9P8H2-F1
#
_cell.length_a   1.000
_cell.length_b   1.000
_cell.length_c   1.000
_cell.angle_alpha   90.00
_cell.angle_beta   90.00
_cell.angle_gamma   90.00
#
_symmetry.space_group_name_H-M   'P 1'
#
loop_
_entity.id
_entity.type
_entity.pdbx_description
1 polymer ?
#
loop_
_entity_poly.entity_id
_entity_poly.type
_entity_poly.pdbx_seq_one_letter_code
_entity_poly.pdbx_strand_id
1 'polypeptide(L)'
;MKCRKRNIIRKQGWISDEYEHLWRRDGGGSACLCSHGILTFLLQTPRDGRAFCSLSLVNRERTHCGGMFIGDDHYSLDNLLSGQPYLNRHPKVPRDFAVLPLNILVSHVEETLGYVQRLARELTSTEKRIAEGNINLDDNGDYKLLNRLSLEHLRVQRRSNFELELAENLTKYVDEYHNTWRHLWEGGTSYIEEMREKIEQQTRYAKQVHLDLEVIPRRIKNQSKAIFNFIAQRDNALNIELAKSSRKIAEESRRDNLLNIEIAKATAQVAEETRQDSAAMKTIAILTLTFLPGTAVASFFSMEMFNWRPGPGEQIASPYLWVFFVVTIPITALVYVIWLWWFRVSQKHYTKRHEEGLDNIELKLRQAVRSATGTW
;
A
#
# COMPACT_ATOMS: atom_id res chain seq x y z
N MET A 1 12.97 -29.85 28.24
CA MET A 1 13.49 -30.81 29.26
C MET A 1 12.36 -31.14 30.25
N LYS A 2 11.98 -32.42 30.43
CA LYS A 2 10.91 -32.80 31.38
C LYS A 2 11.28 -32.38 32.82
N CYS A 3 10.36 -31.73 33.53
CA CYS A 3 10.54 -31.12 34.86
C CYS A 3 11.20 -32.07 35.90
N ARG A 4 10.94 -33.38 35.79
CA ARG A 4 11.47 -34.42 36.69
C ARG A 4 12.98 -34.65 36.58
N LYS A 5 13.55 -34.62 35.36
CA LYS A 5 15.01 -34.79 35.15
C LYS A 5 15.80 -33.57 35.63
N ARG A 6 15.22 -32.37 35.49
CA ARG A 6 15.82 -31.10 35.93
C ARG A 6 16.02 -31.04 37.45
N ASN A 7 15.02 -31.47 38.22
CA ASN A 7 15.12 -31.49 39.69
C ASN A 7 16.18 -32.48 40.20
N ILE A 8 16.40 -33.60 39.50
CA ILE A 8 17.44 -34.58 39.86
C ILE A 8 18.84 -33.99 39.64
N ILE A 9 19.06 -33.37 38.48
CA ILE A 9 20.37 -32.78 38.12
C ILE A 9 20.71 -31.58 39.02
N ARG A 10 19.71 -30.78 39.41
CA ARG A 10 19.89 -29.70 40.40
C ARG A 10 20.26 -30.25 41.78
N LYS A 11 19.61 -31.32 42.25
CA LYS A 11 19.95 -31.97 43.54
C LYS A 11 21.36 -32.56 43.55
N GLN A 12 21.89 -32.97 42.40
CA GLN A 12 23.27 -33.44 42.25
C GLN A 12 24.29 -32.28 42.10
N GLY A 13 23.81 -31.04 42.00
CA GLY A 13 24.61 -29.83 41.96
C GLY A 13 25.29 -29.55 40.61
N TRP A 14 24.92 -30.23 39.53
CA TRP A 14 25.49 -29.99 38.19
C TRP A 14 24.92 -28.73 37.50
N ILE A 15 23.88 -28.13 38.08
CA ILE A 15 23.23 -26.90 37.64
C ILE A 15 23.25 -25.91 38.80
N SER A 16 23.81 -24.72 38.57
CA SER A 16 23.78 -23.60 39.52
C SER A 16 22.57 -22.69 39.28
N ASP A 17 22.30 -21.77 40.20
CA ASP A 17 21.23 -20.78 40.05
C ASP A 17 21.53 -19.82 38.88
N GLU A 18 22.81 -19.51 38.61
CA GLU A 18 23.25 -18.75 37.45
C GLU A 18 22.94 -19.48 36.13
N TYR A 19 23.06 -20.80 36.09
CA TYR A 19 22.66 -21.58 34.92
C TYR A 19 21.14 -21.49 34.70
N GLU A 20 20.32 -21.49 35.76
CA GLU A 20 18.87 -21.31 35.59
C GLU A 20 18.51 -19.92 35.08
N HIS A 21 19.25 -18.90 35.51
CA HIS A 21 19.11 -17.54 35.01
C HIS A 21 19.48 -17.47 33.51
N LEU A 22 20.62 -18.05 33.14
CA LEU A 22 21.06 -18.15 31.75
C LEU A 22 20.06 -18.92 30.88
N TRP A 23 19.48 -20.00 31.41
CA TRP A 23 18.50 -20.83 30.70
C TRP A 23 17.23 -20.06 30.30
N ARG A 24 16.81 -19.09 31.12
CA ARG A 24 15.63 -18.24 30.88
C ARG A 24 15.91 -17.10 29.90
N ARG A 25 17.18 -16.83 29.55
CA ARG A 25 17.58 -15.71 28.70
C ARG A 25 17.66 -16.16 27.24
N ASP A 26 16.88 -15.53 26.37
CA ASP A 26 16.89 -15.83 24.92
C ASP A 26 18.14 -15.30 24.20
N GLY A 27 18.81 -14.30 24.78
CA GLY A 27 20.02 -13.70 24.21
C GLY A 27 21.27 -14.58 24.32
N GLY A 28 21.19 -15.73 24.98
CA GLY A 28 22.36 -16.53 25.31
C GLY A 28 23.25 -15.85 26.35
N GLY A 29 24.45 -16.37 26.50
CA GLY A 29 25.49 -15.82 27.38
C GLY A 29 26.46 -16.91 27.86
N SER A 30 27.49 -16.49 28.58
CA SER A 30 28.45 -17.38 29.22
C SER A 30 28.88 -16.82 30.56
N ALA A 31 29.43 -17.69 31.41
CA ALA A 31 29.97 -17.26 32.70
C ALA A 31 31.08 -18.21 33.15
N CYS A 32 32.14 -17.63 33.70
CA CYS A 32 33.14 -18.35 34.47
C CYS A 32 32.97 -17.99 35.95
N LEU A 33 32.72 -18.99 36.79
CA LEU A 33 32.50 -18.83 38.22
C LEU A 33 33.55 -19.64 38.98
N CYS A 34 34.27 -18.99 39.90
CA CYS A 34 35.19 -19.64 40.81
C CYS A 34 34.70 -19.41 42.24
N SER A 35 34.28 -20.48 42.93
CA SER A 35 33.76 -20.38 44.29
C SER A 35 34.27 -21.54 45.13
N HIS A 36 34.92 -21.24 46.26
CA HIS A 36 35.46 -22.24 47.20
C HIS A 36 36.36 -23.30 46.53
N GLY A 37 37.15 -22.89 45.53
CA GLY A 37 38.04 -23.79 44.77
C GLY A 37 37.35 -24.66 43.72
N ILE A 38 36.05 -24.46 43.49
CA ILE A 38 35.29 -25.11 42.42
C ILE A 38 35.19 -24.15 41.24
N LEU A 39 35.76 -24.56 40.11
CA LEU A 39 35.70 -23.80 38.86
C LEU A 39 34.53 -24.30 38.01
N THR A 40 33.59 -23.41 37.71
CA THR A 40 32.37 -23.69 36.93
C THR A 40 32.35 -22.84 35.67
N PHE A 41 32.07 -23.46 34.53
CA PHE A 41 31.92 -22.77 33.25
C PHE A 41 30.53 -23.03 32.68
N LEU A 42 29.81 -21.97 32.39
CA LEU A 42 28.45 -22.01 31.86
C LEU A 42 28.42 -21.34 30.49
N LEU A 43 27.67 -21.90 29.54
CA LEU A 43 27.34 -21.20 28.31
C LEU A 43 25.97 -21.61 27.78
N GLN A 44 25.36 -20.72 27.02
CA GLN A 44 24.19 -20.98 26.22
C GLN A 44 24.24 -20.09 24.97
N THR A 45 24.16 -20.70 23.79
CA THR A 45 24.04 -19.93 22.56
C THR A 45 22.66 -19.27 22.46
N PRO A 46 22.51 -18.15 21.71
CA PRO A 46 21.23 -17.45 21.59
C PRO A 46 20.10 -18.33 21.03
N ARG A 47 18.87 -18.14 21.52
CA ARG A 47 17.66 -18.80 20.99
C ARG A 47 17.09 -18.00 19.83
N ASP A 48 17.72 -18.11 18.67
CA ASP A 48 17.35 -17.36 17.46
C ASP A 48 16.81 -18.23 16.32
N GLY A 49 16.51 -19.50 16.60
CA GLY A 49 16.00 -20.47 15.63
C GLY A 49 17.08 -21.14 14.79
N ARG A 50 18.36 -20.93 15.13
CA ARG A 50 19.52 -21.57 14.52
C ARG A 50 20.19 -22.53 15.51
N ALA A 51 21.43 -22.93 15.23
CA ALA A 51 22.15 -23.92 16.04
C ALA A 51 22.16 -23.53 17.53
N PHE A 52 21.79 -24.47 18.39
CA PHE A 52 21.61 -24.26 19.82
C PHE A 52 22.45 -25.24 20.65
N CYS A 53 23.21 -24.71 21.59
CA CYS A 53 23.78 -25.50 22.67
C CYS A 53 23.75 -24.78 24.02
N SER A 54 23.77 -25.56 25.09
CA SER A 54 23.86 -25.11 26.46
C SER A 54 24.70 -26.07 27.26
N LEU A 55 25.61 -25.54 28.06
CA LEU A 55 26.61 -26.28 28.80
C LEU A 55 26.71 -25.75 30.23
N SER A 56 26.91 -26.67 31.16
CA SER A 56 27.33 -26.41 32.53
C SER A 56 28.43 -27.40 32.88
N LEU A 57 29.66 -26.93 32.98
CA LEU A 57 30.82 -27.73 33.37
C LEU A 57 31.28 -27.33 34.75
N VAL A 58 31.54 -28.31 35.61
CA VAL A 58 32.02 -28.12 36.97
C VAL A 58 33.28 -28.94 37.18
N ASN A 59 34.35 -28.29 37.58
CA ASN A 59 35.59 -28.92 38.02
C ASN A 59 35.57 -28.98 39.56
N ARG A 60 35.13 -30.11 40.11
CA ARG A 60 34.97 -30.31 41.57
C ARG A 60 36.13 -31.08 42.19
N GLU A 61 36.77 -31.97 41.43
CA GLU A 61 37.76 -32.92 41.95
C GLU A 61 39.07 -32.82 41.19
N ARG A 62 40.19 -33.19 41.84
CA ARG A 62 41.51 -33.23 41.20
C ARG A 62 41.60 -34.20 40.00
N THR A 63 40.67 -35.13 39.87
CA THR A 63 40.76 -36.21 38.88
C THR A 63 39.56 -36.26 37.93
N HIS A 64 38.46 -35.61 38.26
CA HIS A 64 37.24 -35.64 37.46
C HIS A 64 36.63 -34.24 37.32
N CYS A 65 36.31 -33.93 36.08
CA CYS A 65 35.48 -32.82 35.69
C CYS A 65 34.19 -33.40 35.10
N GLY A 66 33.05 -32.78 35.38
CA GLY A 66 31.75 -33.28 34.94
C GLY A 66 30.76 -32.15 34.70
N GLY A 67 29.66 -32.45 34.03
CA GLY A 67 28.72 -31.41 33.67
C GLY A 67 27.51 -31.90 32.89
N MET A 68 26.71 -30.95 32.45
CA MET A 68 25.57 -31.15 31.58
C MET A 68 25.83 -30.45 30.25
N PHE A 69 25.65 -31.16 29.16
CA PHE A 69 25.67 -30.62 27.82
C PHE A 69 24.35 -30.92 27.12
N ILE A 70 23.77 -29.91 26.48
CA ILE A 70 22.57 -30.00 25.66
C ILE A 70 22.93 -29.32 24.35
N GLY A 71 23.03 -30.08 23.26
CA GLY A 71 23.26 -29.57 21.92
C GLY A 71 22.25 -30.16 20.95
N ASP A 72 22.05 -29.47 19.83
CA ASP A 72 21.47 -30.07 18.63
C ASP A 72 22.54 -30.84 17.82
N ASP A 73 22.15 -31.35 16.65
CA ASP A 73 23.04 -32.11 15.77
C ASP A 73 24.25 -31.28 15.29
N HIS A 74 24.09 -29.95 15.18
CA HIS A 74 25.17 -29.06 14.79
C HIS A 74 26.26 -29.02 15.86
N TYR A 75 25.86 -28.85 17.12
CA TYR A 75 26.75 -28.90 18.27
C TYR A 75 26.89 -30.31 18.87
N SER A 76 26.83 -31.37 18.07
CA SER A 76 27.07 -32.71 18.60
C SER A 76 28.52 -32.85 19.12
N LEU A 77 28.71 -33.59 20.21
CA LEU A 77 30.04 -33.76 20.81
C LEU A 77 31.02 -34.43 19.84
N ASP A 78 30.54 -35.35 19.02
CA ASP A 78 31.35 -36.02 17.99
C ASP A 78 31.84 -35.00 16.96
N ASN A 79 30.99 -34.10 16.48
CA ASN A 79 31.41 -33.05 15.55
C ASN A 79 32.40 -32.07 16.19
N LEU A 80 32.17 -31.71 17.46
CA LEU A 80 32.98 -30.70 18.15
C LEU A 80 34.34 -31.23 18.64
N LEU A 81 34.47 -32.54 18.88
CA LEU A 81 35.66 -33.12 19.51
C LEU A 81 36.38 -34.16 18.65
N SER A 82 35.75 -34.71 17.60
CA SER A 82 36.41 -35.66 16.72
C SER A 82 37.64 -35.01 16.06
N GLY A 83 38.78 -35.70 16.14
CA GLY A 83 40.05 -35.23 15.57
C GLY A 83 40.79 -34.16 16.37
N GLN A 84 40.26 -33.71 17.53
CA GLN A 84 40.93 -32.71 18.36
C GLN A 84 41.86 -33.38 19.39
N PRO A 85 43.19 -33.22 19.29
CA PRO A 85 44.09 -33.76 20.29
C PRO A 85 43.92 -33.01 21.62
N TYR A 86 43.78 -33.74 22.72
CA TYR A 86 43.86 -33.15 24.04
C TYR A 86 45.33 -32.87 24.39
N LEU A 87 45.69 -31.59 24.44
CA LEU A 87 47.09 -31.14 24.51
C LEU A 87 47.63 -31.01 25.93
N ASN A 88 46.77 -30.95 26.95
CA ASN A 88 47.22 -30.98 28.33
C ASN A 88 47.69 -32.39 28.71
N ARG A 89 49.00 -32.63 28.57
CA ARG A 89 49.67 -33.88 28.91
C ARG A 89 50.33 -33.85 30.29
N HIS A 90 50.04 -32.84 31.11
CA HIS A 90 50.71 -32.68 32.39
C HIS A 90 50.26 -33.79 33.38
N PRO A 91 51.18 -34.55 33.98
CA PRO A 91 50.82 -35.77 34.75
C PRO A 91 50.12 -35.48 36.08
N LYS A 92 50.39 -34.31 36.68
CA LYS A 92 49.87 -33.93 38.00
C LYS A 92 48.68 -32.97 37.97
N VAL A 93 48.47 -32.26 36.85
CA VAL A 93 47.44 -31.21 36.78
C VAL A 93 46.14 -31.88 36.32
N PRO A 94 44.99 -31.61 36.97
CA PRO A 94 43.70 -32.14 36.57
C PRO A 94 43.38 -31.82 35.11
N ARG A 95 42.56 -32.61 34.42
CA ARG A 95 42.15 -32.24 33.06
C ARG A 95 41.14 -31.10 33.11
N ASP A 96 41.30 -30.14 32.21
CA ASP A 96 40.31 -29.11 31.89
C ASP A 96 39.43 -29.52 30.70
N PHE A 97 38.36 -28.78 30.51
CA PHE A 97 37.44 -28.95 29.39
C PHE A 97 37.38 -27.75 28.46
N ALA A 98 38.34 -26.82 28.52
CA ALA A 98 38.31 -25.59 27.71
C ALA A 98 38.27 -25.89 26.20
N VAL A 99 38.75 -27.07 25.78
CA VAL A 99 38.63 -27.56 24.39
C VAL A 99 37.19 -27.52 23.88
N LEU A 100 36.20 -27.92 24.69
CA LEU A 100 34.80 -27.96 24.24
C LEU A 100 34.22 -26.54 24.04
N PRO A 101 34.23 -25.61 25.03
CA PRO A 101 33.83 -24.22 24.81
C PRO A 101 34.65 -23.50 23.73
N LEU A 102 35.94 -23.82 23.57
CA LEU A 102 36.76 -23.26 22.50
C LEU A 102 36.23 -23.70 21.13
N ASN A 103 35.95 -25.00 20.93
CA ASN A 103 35.42 -25.48 19.66
C ASN A 103 34.00 -24.96 19.38
N ILE A 104 33.20 -24.76 20.42
CA ILE A 104 31.91 -24.05 20.30
C ILE A 104 32.14 -22.62 19.82
N LEU A 105 33.11 -21.88 20.40
CA LEU A 105 33.46 -20.54 19.97
C LEU A 105 33.91 -20.51 18.50
N VAL A 106 34.82 -21.41 18.10
CA VAL A 106 35.32 -21.52 16.72
C VAL A 106 34.16 -21.75 15.74
N SER A 107 33.33 -22.77 15.99
CA SER A 107 32.19 -23.12 15.14
C SER A 107 31.18 -21.98 15.07
N HIS A 108 30.90 -21.32 16.20
CA HIS A 108 29.92 -20.23 16.24
C HIS A 108 30.42 -18.97 15.51
N VAL A 109 31.70 -18.61 15.65
CA VAL A 109 32.32 -17.49 14.91
C VAL A 109 32.30 -17.75 13.40
N GLU A 110 32.61 -18.97 12.97
CA GLU A 110 32.55 -19.35 11.55
C GLU A 110 31.13 -19.26 10.98
N GLU A 111 30.13 -19.76 11.73
CA GLU A 111 28.72 -19.69 11.34
C GLU A 111 28.28 -18.22 11.20
N THR A 112 28.58 -17.39 12.21
CA THR A 112 28.24 -15.96 12.25
C THR A 112 28.90 -15.20 11.10
N LEU A 113 30.18 -15.43 10.82
CA LEU A 113 30.86 -14.85 9.65
C LEU A 113 30.11 -15.17 8.35
N GLY A 114 29.70 -16.43 8.15
CA GLY A 114 28.93 -16.84 6.98
C GLY A 114 27.57 -16.13 6.86
N TYR A 115 26.91 -15.81 7.99
CA TYR A 115 25.69 -15.01 7.99
C TYR A 115 25.95 -13.53 7.69
N VAL A 116 26.99 -12.94 8.29
CA VAL A 116 27.37 -11.54 8.03
C VAL A 116 27.70 -11.34 6.56
N GLN A 117 28.49 -12.22 5.96
CA GLN A 117 28.83 -12.16 4.54
C GLN A 117 27.61 -12.30 3.62
N ARG A 118 26.63 -13.14 3.98
CA ARG A 118 25.37 -13.23 3.22
C ARG A 118 24.56 -11.95 3.34
N LEU A 119 24.37 -11.45 4.55
CA LEU A 119 23.62 -10.23 4.81
C LEU A 119 24.26 -9.04 4.09
N ALA A 120 25.59 -8.90 4.16
CA ALA A 120 26.32 -7.84 3.47
C ALA A 120 26.16 -7.92 1.95
N ARG A 121 26.20 -9.13 1.36
CA ARG A 121 25.98 -9.33 -0.09
C ARG A 121 24.57 -8.94 -0.53
N GLU A 122 23.55 -9.39 0.20
CA GLU A 122 22.16 -9.01 -0.09
C GLU A 122 21.98 -7.50 0.00
N LEU A 123 22.53 -6.88 1.05
CA LEU A 123 22.46 -5.43 1.25
C LEU A 123 23.19 -4.64 0.15
N THR A 124 24.34 -5.09 -0.31
CA THR A 124 25.04 -4.47 -1.44
C THR A 124 24.24 -4.60 -2.73
N SER A 125 23.57 -5.74 -2.95
CA SER A 125 22.72 -5.92 -4.13
C SER A 125 21.52 -4.98 -4.13
N THR A 126 20.89 -4.76 -2.97
CA THR A 126 19.76 -3.82 -2.84
C THR A 126 20.24 -2.37 -3.01
N GLU A 127 21.40 -2.01 -2.45
CA GLU A 127 22.01 -0.69 -2.66
C GLU A 127 22.21 -0.37 -4.13
N LYS A 128 22.75 -1.33 -4.90
CA LYS A 128 22.97 -1.16 -6.34
C LYS A 128 21.66 -0.93 -7.08
N ARG A 129 20.62 -1.73 -6.81
CA ARG A 129 19.31 -1.55 -7.45
C ARG A 129 18.68 -0.20 -7.14
N ILE A 130 18.74 0.23 -5.87
CA ILE A 130 18.21 1.53 -5.44
C ILE A 130 18.98 2.68 -6.10
N ALA A 131 20.30 2.56 -6.22
CA ALA A 131 21.13 3.57 -6.89
C ALA A 131 20.81 3.68 -8.41
N GLU A 132 20.47 2.56 -9.05
CA GLU A 132 20.03 2.53 -10.45
C GLU A 132 18.58 2.98 -10.65
N GLY A 133 17.83 3.27 -9.57
CA GLY A 133 16.41 3.63 -9.63
C GLY A 133 15.46 2.44 -9.87
N ASN A 134 15.99 1.22 -9.87
CA ASN A 134 15.24 -0.03 -10.05
C ASN A 134 14.62 -0.49 -8.73
N ILE A 135 13.69 0.31 -8.18
CA ILE A 135 13.06 0.05 -6.89
C ILE A 135 11.72 -0.66 -7.08
N ASN A 136 11.57 -1.82 -6.45
CA ASN A 136 10.30 -2.52 -6.38
C ASN A 136 9.50 -2.04 -5.15
N LEU A 137 8.34 -1.42 -5.39
CA LEU A 137 7.43 -0.89 -4.37
C LEU A 137 6.22 -1.79 -4.09
N ASP A 138 6.16 -3.00 -4.65
CA ASP A 138 5.08 -3.95 -4.41
C ASP A 138 5.10 -4.45 -2.95
N ASP A 139 4.03 -5.15 -2.52
CA ASP A 139 3.90 -5.69 -1.15
C ASP A 139 5.05 -6.62 -0.71
N ASN A 140 5.79 -7.20 -1.67
CA ASN A 140 6.99 -8.01 -1.45
C ASN A 140 8.28 -7.36 -1.99
N GLY A 141 8.24 -6.05 -2.23
CA GLY A 141 9.33 -5.26 -2.78
C GLY A 141 10.46 -4.96 -1.79
N ASP A 142 11.26 -3.96 -2.13
CA ASP A 142 12.52 -3.65 -1.44
C ASP A 142 12.32 -3.24 0.02
N TYR A 143 11.21 -2.61 0.38
CA TYR A 143 10.92 -2.21 1.76
C TYR A 143 10.79 -3.42 2.70
N LYS A 144 10.03 -4.45 2.27
CA LYS A 144 9.84 -5.68 3.07
C LYS A 144 11.12 -6.49 3.15
N LEU A 145 11.93 -6.49 2.08
CA LEU A 145 13.26 -7.08 2.08
C LEU A 145 14.18 -6.39 3.10
N LEU A 146 14.25 -5.06 3.11
CA LEU A 146 15.05 -4.31 4.09
C LEU A 146 14.62 -4.58 5.53
N ASN A 147 13.31 -4.68 5.79
CA ASN A 147 12.81 -5.03 7.12
C ASN A 147 13.25 -6.45 7.51
N ARG A 148 13.19 -7.42 6.59
CA ARG A 148 13.70 -8.78 6.82
C ARG A 148 15.20 -8.76 7.14
N LEU A 149 15.99 -8.04 6.35
CA LEU A 149 17.43 -7.89 6.58
C LEU A 149 17.73 -7.25 7.94
N SER A 150 16.92 -6.28 8.37
CA SER A 150 17.04 -5.67 9.71
C SER A 150 16.77 -6.67 10.83
N LEU A 151 15.77 -7.54 10.66
CA LEU A 151 15.47 -8.59 11.65
C LEU A 151 16.57 -9.66 11.69
N GLU A 152 17.11 -10.06 10.54
CA GLU A 152 18.25 -10.97 10.47
C GLU A 152 19.50 -10.34 11.11
N HIS A 153 19.77 -9.06 10.87
CA HIS A 153 20.86 -8.33 11.52
C HIS A 153 20.77 -8.43 13.04
N LEU A 154 19.60 -8.19 13.64
CA LEU A 154 19.40 -8.29 15.09
C LEU A 154 19.63 -9.71 15.65
N ARG A 155 19.40 -10.76 14.85
CA ARG A 155 19.70 -12.15 15.25
C ARG A 155 21.21 -12.39 15.23
N VAL A 156 21.87 -12.00 14.14
CA VAL A 156 23.33 -12.16 13.98
C VAL A 156 24.10 -11.28 14.98
N GLN A 157 23.59 -10.09 15.32
CA GLN A 157 24.18 -9.22 16.34
C GLN A 157 24.17 -9.88 17.73
N ARG A 158 23.07 -10.55 18.11
CA ARG A 158 23.02 -11.31 19.37
C ARG A 158 24.05 -12.43 19.41
N ARG A 159 24.25 -13.12 18.27
CA ARG A 159 25.29 -14.14 18.12
C ARG A 159 26.70 -13.58 18.28
N SER A 160 27.00 -12.47 17.61
CA SER A 160 28.30 -11.79 17.75
C SER A 160 28.56 -11.30 19.17
N ASN A 161 27.55 -10.75 19.86
CA ASN A 161 27.70 -10.35 21.26
C ASN A 161 28.01 -11.55 22.17
N PHE A 162 27.33 -12.68 21.95
CA PHE A 162 27.59 -13.91 22.68
C PHE A 162 29.03 -14.42 22.45
N GLU A 163 29.57 -14.35 21.23
CA GLU A 163 30.95 -14.76 20.93
C GLU A 163 31.97 -13.95 21.71
N LEU A 164 31.80 -12.63 21.77
CA LEU A 164 32.69 -11.75 22.53
C LEU A 164 32.63 -12.06 24.03
N GLU A 165 31.42 -12.25 24.57
CA GLU A 165 31.21 -12.64 25.97
C GLU A 165 31.84 -14.02 26.26
N LEU A 166 31.66 -14.99 25.35
CA LEU A 166 32.22 -16.33 25.45
C LEU A 166 33.75 -16.31 25.43
N ALA A 167 34.35 -15.56 24.52
CA ALA A 167 35.80 -15.44 24.44
C ALA A 167 36.40 -14.78 25.69
N GLU A 168 35.75 -13.74 26.22
CA GLU A 168 36.14 -13.09 27.46
C GLU A 168 36.09 -14.06 28.65
N ASN A 169 34.97 -14.77 28.82
CA ASN A 169 34.81 -15.71 29.93
C ASN A 169 35.69 -16.95 29.78
N LEU A 170 35.97 -17.40 28.56
CA LEU A 170 36.90 -18.50 28.31
C LEU A 170 38.34 -18.11 28.66
N THR A 171 38.73 -16.86 28.38
CA THR A 171 40.01 -16.31 28.85
C THR A 171 40.08 -16.32 30.38
N LYS A 172 39.03 -15.83 31.05
CA LYS A 172 38.93 -15.88 32.52
C LYS A 172 39.01 -17.31 33.05
N TYR A 173 38.36 -18.27 32.39
CA TYR A 173 38.42 -19.68 32.78
C TYR A 173 39.83 -20.24 32.73
N VAL A 174 40.57 -19.98 31.64
CA VAL A 174 41.96 -20.44 31.49
C VAL A 174 42.87 -19.80 32.55
N ASP A 175 42.66 -18.53 32.87
CA ASP A 175 43.39 -17.82 33.92
C ASP A 175 43.11 -18.41 35.31
N GLU A 176 41.83 -18.60 35.67
CA GLU A 176 41.41 -19.19 36.93
C GLU A 176 41.87 -20.64 37.07
N TYR A 177 41.81 -21.41 35.99
CA TYR A 177 42.31 -22.78 35.94
C TYR A 177 43.82 -22.84 36.18
N HIS A 178 44.59 -21.96 35.53
CA HIS A 178 46.03 -21.86 35.77
C HIS A 178 46.33 -21.47 37.23
N ASN A 179 45.61 -20.47 37.76
CA ASN A 179 45.80 -19.99 39.13
C ASN A 179 45.45 -21.06 40.17
N THR A 180 44.34 -21.78 40.00
CA THR A 180 43.90 -22.84 40.92
C THR A 180 44.94 -23.95 41.06
N TRP A 181 45.61 -24.30 39.96
CA TRP A 181 46.60 -25.39 39.91
C TRP A 181 48.05 -24.90 39.84
N ARG A 182 48.33 -23.62 40.15
CA ARG A 182 49.64 -22.98 40.01
C ARG A 182 50.80 -23.80 40.60
N HIS A 183 50.55 -24.43 41.75
CA HIS A 183 51.52 -25.24 42.49
C HIS A 183 51.83 -26.61 41.86
N LEU A 184 51.01 -27.08 40.92
CA LEU A 184 51.19 -28.38 40.25
C LEU A 184 51.90 -28.27 38.91
N TRP A 185 52.08 -27.06 38.37
CA TRP A 185 52.78 -26.82 37.11
C TRP A 185 54.30 -26.88 37.32
N GLU A 186 54.88 -28.08 37.28
CA GLU A 186 56.34 -28.29 37.29
C GLU A 186 56.79 -28.66 35.86
N GLY A 187 57.52 -27.77 35.18
CA GLY A 187 58.03 -28.04 33.82
C GLY A 187 57.41 -27.20 32.68
N GLY A 188 56.65 -26.15 32.99
CA GLY A 188 56.23 -25.10 32.04
C GLY A 188 54.72 -25.05 31.75
N THR A 189 54.27 -23.91 31.21
CA THR A 189 52.86 -23.54 30.98
C THR A 189 52.45 -23.58 29.51
N SER A 190 53.19 -24.32 28.67
CA SER A 190 53.02 -24.31 27.21
C SER A 190 51.57 -24.57 26.74
N TYR A 191 50.83 -25.48 27.38
CA TYR A 191 49.41 -25.72 27.06
C TYR A 191 48.52 -24.49 27.31
N ILE A 192 48.74 -23.80 28.43
CA ILE A 192 47.96 -22.61 28.81
C ILE A 192 48.24 -21.46 27.84
N GLU A 193 49.50 -21.29 27.44
CA GLU A 193 49.91 -20.30 26.46
C GLU A 193 49.29 -20.58 25.09
N GLU A 194 49.34 -21.83 24.60
CA GLU A 194 48.73 -22.22 23.33
C GLU A 194 47.20 -22.04 23.36
N MET A 195 46.54 -22.40 24.46
CA MET A 195 45.11 -22.20 24.63
C MET A 195 44.76 -20.71 24.65
N ARG A 196 45.55 -19.87 25.35
CA ARG A 196 45.37 -18.41 25.35
C ARG A 196 45.51 -17.83 23.95
N GLU A 197 46.52 -18.26 23.20
CA GLU A 197 46.75 -17.80 21.84
C GLU A 197 45.58 -18.17 20.92
N LYS A 198 45.06 -19.40 21.01
CA LYS A 198 43.87 -19.84 20.28
C LYS A 198 42.63 -19.02 20.63
N ILE A 199 42.38 -18.76 21.91
CA ILE A 199 41.26 -17.93 22.35
C ILE A 199 41.43 -16.49 21.86
N GLU A 200 42.62 -15.92 21.95
CA GLU A 200 42.91 -14.57 21.48
C GLU A 200 42.72 -14.44 19.96
N GLN A 201 43.16 -15.46 19.20
CA GLN A 201 42.93 -15.53 17.76
C GLN A 201 41.42 -15.53 17.44
N GLN A 202 40.63 -16.37 18.11
CA GLN A 202 39.18 -16.40 17.92
C GLN A 202 38.51 -15.09 18.36
N THR A 203 39.02 -14.47 19.43
CA THR A 203 38.56 -13.14 19.89
C THR A 203 38.79 -12.08 18.81
N ARG A 204 39.94 -12.10 18.13
CA ARG A 204 40.24 -11.19 17.02
C ARG A 204 39.25 -11.39 15.87
N TYR A 205 38.97 -12.63 15.49
CA TYR A 205 37.99 -12.92 14.43
C TYR A 205 36.57 -12.48 14.82
N ALA A 206 36.11 -12.80 16.03
CA ALA A 206 34.81 -12.37 16.53
C ALA A 206 34.67 -10.83 16.53
N LYS A 207 35.73 -10.10 16.94
CA LYS A 207 35.76 -8.63 16.89
C LYS A 207 35.67 -8.08 15.47
N GLN A 208 36.34 -8.69 14.51
CA GLN A 208 36.25 -8.28 13.11
C GLN A 208 34.82 -8.46 12.57
N VAL A 209 34.22 -9.62 12.83
CA VAL A 209 32.81 -9.91 12.47
C VAL A 209 31.86 -8.91 13.14
N HIS A 210 32.13 -8.54 14.40
CA HIS A 210 31.35 -7.54 15.12
C HIS A 210 31.41 -6.16 14.46
N LEU A 211 32.60 -5.69 14.08
CA LEU A 211 32.78 -4.41 13.41
C LEU A 211 32.06 -4.37 12.05
N ASP A 212 32.11 -5.47 11.29
CA ASP A 212 31.38 -5.60 10.02
C ASP A 212 29.85 -5.55 10.23
N LEU A 213 29.36 -5.99 11.38
CA LEU A 213 27.94 -5.90 11.76
C LEU A 213 27.51 -4.49 12.19
N GLU A 214 28.38 -3.69 12.78
CA GLU A 214 28.05 -2.35 13.27
C GLU A 214 27.66 -1.38 12.14
N VAL A 215 28.20 -1.58 10.93
CA VAL A 215 27.93 -0.70 9.79
C VAL A 215 26.58 -0.98 9.11
N ILE A 216 26.03 -2.19 9.29
CA ILE A 216 24.83 -2.66 8.59
C ILE A 216 23.56 -1.84 8.91
N PRO A 217 23.25 -1.49 10.18
CA PRO A 217 22.07 -0.69 10.50
C PRO A 217 22.07 0.67 9.80
N ARG A 218 23.24 1.31 9.70
CA ARG A 218 23.39 2.60 9.01
C ARG A 218 23.12 2.46 7.51
N ARG A 219 23.61 1.38 6.90
CA ARG A 219 23.35 1.06 5.48
C ARG A 219 21.86 0.83 5.21
N ILE A 220 21.19 0.01 6.02
CA ILE A 220 19.74 -0.23 5.93
C ILE A 220 18.96 1.09 6.06
N LYS A 221 19.30 1.92 7.04
CA LYS A 221 18.66 3.23 7.26
C LYS A 221 18.82 4.17 6.05
N ASN A 222 20.03 4.24 5.49
CA ASN A 222 20.30 5.07 4.32
C ASN A 222 19.50 4.60 3.10
N GLN A 223 19.39 3.29 2.87
CA GLN A 223 18.59 2.72 1.79
C GLN A 223 17.10 2.98 1.99
N SER A 224 16.58 2.81 3.21
CA SER A 224 15.19 3.13 3.52
C SER A 224 14.89 4.62 3.22
N LYS A 225 15.80 5.53 3.60
CA LYS A 225 15.68 6.95 3.28
C LYS A 225 15.69 7.21 1.77
N ALA A 226 16.55 6.53 1.02
CA ALA A 226 16.58 6.65 -0.44
C ALA A 226 15.25 6.21 -1.05
N ILE A 227 14.69 5.06 -0.63
CA ILE A 227 13.38 4.58 -1.07
C ILE A 227 12.28 5.61 -0.79
N PHE A 228 12.25 6.20 0.42
CA PHE A 228 11.28 7.26 0.74
C PHE A 228 11.41 8.50 -0.15
N ASN A 229 12.63 8.93 -0.44
CA ASN A 229 12.86 10.04 -1.36
C ASN A 229 12.39 9.73 -2.78
N PHE A 230 12.62 8.50 -3.27
CA PHE A 230 12.12 8.06 -4.58
C PHE A 230 10.60 8.00 -4.65
N ILE A 231 9.94 7.51 -3.60
CA ILE A 231 8.47 7.51 -3.50
C ILE A 231 7.96 8.96 -3.55
N ALA A 232 8.51 9.84 -2.72
CA ALA A 232 8.11 11.25 -2.70
C ALA A 232 8.33 11.95 -4.06
N GLN A 233 9.43 11.65 -4.75
CA GLN A 233 9.69 12.18 -6.08
C GLN A 233 8.67 11.68 -7.12
N ARG A 234 8.31 10.39 -7.06
CA ARG A 234 7.30 9.79 -7.93
C ARG A 234 5.91 10.39 -7.68
N ASP A 235 5.51 10.55 -6.42
CA ASP A 235 4.23 11.14 -6.05
C ASP A 235 4.15 12.61 -6.48
N ASN A 236 5.24 13.37 -6.33
CA ASN A 236 5.31 14.74 -6.83
C ASN A 236 5.18 14.81 -8.36
N ALA A 237 5.82 13.90 -9.09
CA ALA A 237 5.68 13.84 -10.55
C ALA A 237 4.24 13.49 -10.98
N LEU A 238 3.61 12.52 -10.32
CA LEU A 238 2.21 12.15 -10.54
C LEU A 238 1.25 13.31 -10.21
N ASN A 239 1.49 14.03 -9.11
CA ASN A 239 0.69 15.20 -8.75
C ASN A 239 0.80 16.32 -9.79
N ILE A 240 1.99 16.56 -10.36
CA ILE A 240 2.17 17.53 -11.45
C ILE A 240 1.41 17.06 -12.70
N GLU A 241 1.47 15.77 -13.04
CA GLU A 241 0.73 15.21 -14.18
C GLU A 241 -0.78 15.31 -13.98
N LEU A 242 -1.27 14.98 -12.79
CA LEU A 242 -2.67 15.13 -12.40
C LEU A 242 -3.14 16.59 -12.45
N ALA A 243 -2.29 17.54 -12.04
CA ALA A 243 -2.60 18.96 -12.17
C ALA A 243 -2.68 19.40 -13.64
N LYS A 244 -1.81 18.87 -14.51
CA LYS A 244 -1.87 19.14 -15.96
C LYS A 244 -3.14 18.56 -16.60
N SER A 245 -3.52 17.33 -16.26
CA SER A 245 -4.74 16.70 -16.79
C SER A 245 -5.98 17.42 -16.29
N SER A 246 -6.03 17.79 -15.01
CA SER A 246 -7.11 18.60 -14.42
C SER A 246 -7.25 19.96 -15.09
N ARG A 247 -6.13 20.65 -15.36
CA ARG A 247 -6.14 21.91 -16.11
C ARG A 247 -6.73 21.73 -17.51
N LYS A 248 -6.34 20.66 -18.23
CA LYS A 248 -6.87 20.37 -19.56
C LYS A 248 -8.38 20.15 -19.54
N ILE A 249 -8.88 19.36 -18.58
CA ILE A 249 -10.31 19.12 -18.37
C ILE A 249 -11.05 20.43 -18.09
N ALA A 250 -10.49 21.31 -17.25
CA ALA A 250 -11.09 22.61 -16.96
C ALA A 250 -11.14 23.53 -18.19
N GLU A 251 -10.10 23.51 -19.03
CA GLU A 251 -10.07 24.26 -20.30
C GLU A 251 -11.10 23.72 -21.32
N GLU A 252 -11.24 22.40 -21.44
CA GLU A 252 -12.25 21.75 -22.29
C GLU A 252 -13.67 22.06 -21.79
N SER A 253 -13.93 21.90 -20.49
CA SER A 253 -15.22 22.26 -19.89
C SER A 253 -15.57 23.74 -20.11
N ARG A 254 -14.58 24.64 -20.04
CA ARG A 254 -14.80 26.05 -20.37
C ARG A 254 -15.21 26.24 -21.84
N ARG A 255 -14.61 25.50 -22.79
CA ARG A 255 -15.02 25.56 -24.20
C ARG A 255 -16.42 25.01 -24.40
N ASP A 256 -16.76 23.88 -23.79
CA ASP A 256 -18.09 23.29 -23.88
C ASP A 256 -19.16 24.24 -23.33
N ASN A 257 -18.87 24.95 -22.23
CA ASN A 257 -19.76 25.98 -21.71
C ASN A 257 -19.96 27.14 -22.68
N LEU A 258 -18.91 27.57 -23.39
CA LEU A 258 -19.03 28.61 -24.42
C LEU A 258 -19.86 28.12 -25.62
N LEU A 259 -19.60 26.90 -26.10
CA LEU A 259 -20.39 26.28 -27.17
C LEU A 259 -21.85 26.12 -26.78
N ASN A 260 -22.14 25.71 -25.55
CA ASN A 260 -23.52 25.61 -25.04
C ASN A 260 -24.22 26.98 -25.01
N ILE A 261 -23.51 28.06 -24.66
CA ILE A 261 -24.05 29.42 -24.74
C ILE A 261 -24.35 29.80 -26.20
N GLU A 262 -23.46 29.47 -27.13
CA GLU A 262 -23.67 29.71 -28.57
C GLU A 262 -24.86 28.91 -29.13
N ILE A 263 -24.97 27.62 -28.80
CA ILE A 263 -26.09 26.76 -29.19
C ILE A 263 -27.40 27.29 -28.60
N ALA A 264 -27.41 27.72 -27.34
CA ALA A 264 -28.58 28.31 -26.73
C ALA A 264 -29.03 29.60 -27.46
N LYS A 265 -28.07 30.44 -27.84
CA LYS A 265 -28.34 31.66 -28.64
C LYS A 265 -28.89 31.32 -30.03
N ALA A 266 -28.28 30.36 -30.73
CA ALA A 266 -28.75 29.90 -32.03
C ALA A 266 -30.16 29.31 -31.95
N THR A 267 -30.43 28.50 -30.92
CA THR A 267 -31.75 27.92 -30.66
C THR A 267 -32.79 29.00 -30.37
N ALA A 268 -32.43 30.02 -29.60
CA ALA A 268 -33.30 31.17 -29.33
C ALA A 268 -33.62 31.96 -30.61
N GLN A 269 -32.63 32.14 -31.49
CA GLN A 269 -32.85 32.79 -32.79
C GLN A 269 -33.77 31.96 -33.69
N VAL A 270 -33.54 30.65 -33.80
CA VAL A 270 -34.43 29.75 -34.56
C VAL A 270 -35.86 29.79 -34.00
N ALA A 271 -36.04 29.82 -32.68
CA ALA A 271 -37.36 29.94 -32.06
C ALA A 271 -38.05 31.27 -32.42
N GLU A 272 -37.31 32.38 -32.48
CA GLU A 272 -37.84 33.68 -32.89
C GLU A 272 -38.21 33.71 -34.38
N GLU A 273 -37.35 33.18 -35.26
CA GLU A 273 -37.65 33.06 -36.70
C GLU A 273 -38.88 32.17 -36.92
N THR A 274 -38.98 31.04 -36.20
CA THR A 274 -40.16 30.15 -36.22
C THR A 274 -41.41 30.87 -35.73
N ARG A 275 -41.28 31.74 -34.72
CA ARG A 275 -42.39 32.56 -34.20
C ARG A 275 -42.87 33.57 -35.26
N GLN A 276 -41.95 34.19 -35.99
CA GLN A 276 -42.26 35.11 -37.08
C GLN A 276 -42.93 34.39 -38.26
N ASP A 277 -42.40 33.23 -38.67
CA ASP A 277 -43.00 32.40 -39.72
C ASP A 277 -44.41 31.94 -39.33
N SER A 278 -44.62 31.55 -38.06
CA SER A 278 -45.94 31.24 -37.50
C SER A 278 -46.90 32.44 -37.57
N ALA A 279 -46.40 33.67 -37.39
CA ALA A 279 -47.22 34.88 -37.52
C ALA A 279 -47.58 35.19 -38.99
N ALA A 280 -46.65 34.97 -39.93
CA ALA A 280 -46.92 35.07 -41.36
C ALA A 280 -47.97 34.02 -41.80
N MET A 281 -47.83 32.77 -41.36
CA MET A 281 -48.78 31.70 -41.64
C MET A 281 -50.20 32.04 -41.13
N LYS A 282 -50.31 32.62 -39.93
CA LYS A 282 -51.60 33.11 -39.40
C LYS A 282 -52.18 34.22 -40.28
N THR A 283 -51.36 35.15 -40.76
CA THR A 283 -51.81 36.23 -41.64
C THR A 283 -52.34 35.69 -42.97
N ILE A 284 -51.62 34.76 -43.60
CA ILE A 284 -52.07 34.09 -44.83
C ILE A 284 -53.39 33.35 -44.59
N ALA A 285 -53.50 32.60 -43.49
CA ALA A 285 -54.73 31.90 -43.13
C ALA A 285 -55.92 32.88 -42.99
N ILE A 286 -55.73 34.02 -42.32
CA ILE A 286 -56.77 35.06 -42.20
C ILE A 286 -57.17 35.62 -43.57
N LEU A 287 -56.21 35.91 -44.45
CA LEU A 287 -56.48 36.37 -45.82
C LEU A 287 -57.29 35.33 -46.61
N THR A 288 -56.88 34.07 -46.58
CA THR A 288 -57.61 32.98 -47.26
C THR A 288 -59.02 32.81 -46.70
N LEU A 289 -59.20 32.87 -45.37
CA LEU A 289 -60.51 32.79 -44.71
C LEU A 289 -61.45 33.94 -45.13
N THR A 290 -60.88 35.11 -45.44
CA THR A 290 -61.64 36.29 -45.88
C THR A 290 -62.06 36.19 -47.34
N PHE A 291 -61.16 35.73 -48.21
CA PHE A 291 -61.42 35.69 -49.66
C PHE A 291 -62.18 34.45 -50.11
N LEU A 292 -61.99 33.28 -49.46
CA LEU A 292 -62.59 32.01 -49.89
C LEU A 292 -64.14 32.02 -49.94
N PRO A 293 -64.87 32.60 -48.97
CA PRO A 293 -66.33 32.67 -49.06
C PRO A 293 -66.78 33.60 -50.18
N GLY A 294 -66.09 34.74 -50.35
CA GLY A 294 -66.38 35.72 -51.39
C GLY A 294 -66.17 35.16 -52.79
N THR A 295 -65.06 34.44 -53.02
CA THR A 295 -64.79 33.83 -54.32
C THR A 295 -65.76 32.69 -54.62
N ALA A 296 -66.12 31.85 -53.64
CA ALA A 296 -67.10 30.78 -53.83
C ALA A 296 -68.47 31.35 -54.24
N VAL A 297 -68.96 32.36 -53.52
CA VAL A 297 -70.23 33.03 -53.84
C VAL A 297 -70.13 33.73 -55.20
N ALA A 298 -69.02 34.42 -55.50
CA ALA A 298 -68.80 35.06 -56.80
C ALA A 298 -68.80 34.05 -57.96
N SER A 299 -68.19 32.87 -57.81
CA SER A 299 -68.20 31.81 -58.83
C SER A 299 -69.62 31.29 -59.09
N PHE A 300 -70.44 31.10 -58.06
CA PHE A 300 -71.83 30.67 -58.22
C PHE A 300 -72.68 31.74 -58.94
N PHE A 301 -72.53 33.02 -58.60
CA PHE A 301 -73.33 34.10 -59.18
C PHE A 301 -72.81 34.64 -60.52
N SER A 302 -71.52 34.45 -60.85
CA SER A 302 -70.89 34.91 -62.10
C SER A 302 -71.51 34.28 -63.35
N MET A 303 -72.05 33.06 -63.22
CA MET A 303 -72.70 32.36 -64.35
C MET A 303 -74.06 32.97 -64.73
N GLU A 304 -74.73 33.71 -63.83
CA GLU A 304 -76.11 34.18 -64.07
C GLU A 304 -76.29 35.70 -64.03
N MET A 305 -75.36 36.46 -63.43
CA MET A 305 -75.55 37.91 -63.21
C MET A 305 -75.12 38.85 -64.34
N PHE A 306 -74.27 38.41 -65.27
CA PHE A 306 -73.73 39.26 -66.34
C PHE A 306 -74.19 38.77 -67.72
N ASN A 307 -75.04 39.56 -68.37
CA ASN A 307 -75.46 39.30 -69.75
C ASN A 307 -74.49 40.00 -70.72
N TRP A 308 -73.47 39.28 -71.17
CA TRP A 308 -72.42 39.80 -72.05
C TRP A 308 -72.89 40.05 -73.51
N ARG A 309 -74.17 39.81 -73.83
CA ARG A 309 -74.82 40.13 -75.13
C ARG A 309 -76.20 40.76 -74.94
N PRO A 310 -76.29 42.04 -74.50
CA PRO A 310 -77.57 42.70 -74.26
C PRO A 310 -78.28 43.08 -75.57
N GLY A 311 -79.62 42.93 -75.62
CA GLY A 311 -80.45 43.55 -76.66
C GLY A 311 -80.66 45.06 -76.44
N PRO A 312 -81.22 45.82 -77.40
CA PRO A 312 -81.38 47.27 -77.28
C PRO A 312 -82.29 47.63 -76.09
N GLY A 313 -81.71 48.25 -75.05
CA GLY A 313 -82.42 48.66 -73.83
C GLY A 313 -82.25 47.72 -72.62
N GLU A 314 -81.52 46.62 -72.76
CA GLU A 314 -81.27 45.68 -71.66
C GLU A 314 -79.99 46.01 -70.89
N GLN A 315 -80.06 45.94 -69.55
CA GLN A 315 -78.96 46.30 -68.65
C GLN A 315 -77.89 45.19 -68.64
N ILE A 316 -76.63 45.57 -68.80
CA ILE A 316 -75.46 44.65 -68.83
C ILE A 316 -75.26 43.97 -67.46
N ALA A 317 -75.71 44.62 -66.39
CA ALA A 317 -75.66 44.11 -65.02
C ALA A 317 -77.08 43.88 -64.49
N SER A 318 -77.32 42.70 -63.92
CA SER A 318 -78.59 42.36 -63.27
C SER A 318 -78.89 43.32 -62.09
N PRO A 319 -80.15 43.78 -61.91
CA PRO A 319 -80.58 44.58 -60.75
C PRO A 319 -80.35 43.88 -59.39
N TYR A 320 -80.14 42.56 -59.40
CA TYR A 320 -79.92 41.73 -58.22
C TYR A 320 -78.46 41.69 -57.73
N LEU A 321 -77.58 42.55 -58.25
CA LEU A 321 -76.19 42.66 -57.80
C LEU A 321 -76.09 42.92 -56.29
N TRP A 322 -77.09 43.56 -55.68
CA TRP A 322 -77.16 43.74 -54.24
C TRP A 322 -77.30 42.41 -53.45
N VAL A 323 -77.92 41.38 -54.03
CA VAL A 323 -78.08 40.04 -53.41
C VAL A 323 -76.73 39.38 -53.16
N PHE A 324 -75.74 39.61 -54.02
CA PHE A 324 -74.36 39.15 -53.82
C PHE A 324 -73.79 39.67 -52.49
N PHE A 325 -73.95 40.96 -52.18
CA PHE A 325 -73.47 41.54 -50.92
C PHE A 325 -74.25 41.01 -49.71
N VAL A 326 -75.57 40.86 -49.85
CA VAL A 326 -76.45 40.34 -48.78
C VAL A 326 -76.15 38.90 -48.42
N VAL A 327 -75.71 38.07 -49.37
CA VAL A 327 -75.35 36.66 -49.11
C VAL A 327 -73.89 36.52 -48.65
N THR A 328 -72.97 37.25 -49.26
CA THR A 328 -71.53 37.11 -48.99
C THR A 328 -71.14 37.59 -47.59
N ILE A 329 -71.67 38.73 -47.14
CA ILE A 329 -71.35 39.32 -45.83
C ILE A 329 -71.71 38.37 -44.66
N PRO A 330 -72.94 37.83 -44.54
CA PRO A 330 -73.30 36.95 -43.43
C PRO A 330 -72.56 35.62 -43.46
N ILE A 331 -72.28 35.05 -44.65
CA ILE A 331 -71.49 33.82 -44.76
C ILE A 331 -70.06 34.08 -44.27
N THR A 332 -69.44 35.19 -44.68
CA THR A 332 -68.10 35.57 -44.21
C THR A 332 -68.09 35.80 -42.70
N ALA A 333 -69.11 36.48 -42.15
CA ALA A 333 -69.26 36.70 -40.72
C ALA A 333 -69.41 35.37 -39.94
N LEU A 334 -70.19 34.42 -40.46
CA LEU A 334 -70.38 33.10 -39.87
C LEU A 334 -69.07 32.31 -39.81
N VAL A 335 -68.29 32.31 -40.89
CA VAL A 335 -66.97 31.67 -40.94
C VAL A 335 -66.02 32.28 -39.89
N TYR A 336 -65.99 33.61 -39.76
CA TYR A 336 -65.19 34.30 -38.75
C TYR A 336 -65.64 33.99 -37.30
N VAL A 337 -66.95 33.92 -37.04
CA VAL A 337 -67.50 33.59 -35.73
C VAL A 337 -67.11 32.17 -35.32
N ILE A 338 -67.22 31.20 -36.24
CA ILE A 338 -66.80 29.81 -35.99
C ILE A 338 -65.30 29.75 -35.71
N TRP A 339 -64.49 30.44 -36.50
CA TRP A 339 -63.03 30.48 -36.28
C TRP A 339 -62.65 31.11 -34.94
N LEU A 340 -63.25 32.25 -34.57
CA LEU A 340 -63.00 32.91 -33.29
C LEU A 340 -63.41 32.05 -32.11
N TRP A 341 -64.55 31.34 -32.22
CA TRP A 341 -65.01 30.43 -31.19
C TRP A 341 -64.05 29.24 -31.03
N TRP A 342 -63.66 28.59 -32.13
CA TRP A 342 -62.71 27.47 -32.12
C TRP A 342 -61.34 27.91 -31.60
N PHE A 343 -60.82 29.05 -32.06
CA PHE A 343 -59.53 29.60 -31.62
C PHE A 343 -59.52 29.89 -30.11
N ARG A 344 -60.59 30.50 -29.57
CA ARG A 344 -60.69 30.79 -28.13
C ARG A 344 -60.77 29.54 -27.27
N VAL A 345 -61.52 28.52 -27.70
CA VAL A 345 -61.62 27.25 -26.97
C VAL A 345 -60.28 26.51 -27.02
N SER A 346 -59.67 26.45 -28.19
CA SER A 346 -58.38 25.78 -28.41
C SER A 346 -57.26 26.39 -27.56
N GLN A 347 -57.15 27.72 -27.51
CA GLN A 347 -56.19 28.44 -26.65
C GLN A 347 -56.31 28.06 -25.18
N LYS A 348 -57.53 28.00 -24.62
CA LYS A 348 -57.75 27.63 -23.21
C LYS A 348 -57.30 26.20 -22.90
N HIS A 349 -57.44 25.27 -23.85
CA HIS A 349 -56.99 23.89 -23.67
C HIS A 349 -55.46 23.74 -23.76
N TYR A 350 -54.80 24.53 -24.60
CA TYR A 350 -53.33 24.51 -24.68
C TYR A 350 -52.67 25.11 -23.44
N THR A 351 -53.15 26.25 -22.93
CA THR A 351 -52.56 26.89 -21.73
C THR A 351 -52.68 26.01 -20.49
N LYS A 352 -53.86 25.42 -20.24
CA LYS A 352 -54.07 24.53 -19.08
C LYS A 352 -53.17 23.29 -19.09
N ARG A 353 -53.01 22.64 -20.26
CA ARG A 353 -52.10 21.49 -20.37
C ARG A 353 -50.64 21.85 -20.12
N HIS A 354 -50.23 23.09 -20.45
CA HIS A 354 -48.87 23.55 -20.23
C HIS A 354 -48.60 23.83 -18.75
N GLU A 355 -49.53 24.51 -18.06
CA GLU A 355 -49.46 24.74 -16.60
C GLU A 355 -49.45 23.41 -15.83
N GLU A 356 -50.37 22.49 -16.13
CA GLU A 356 -50.41 21.17 -15.50
C GLU A 356 -49.11 20.36 -15.72
N GLY A 357 -48.48 20.51 -16.88
CA GLY A 357 -47.19 19.88 -17.19
C GLY A 357 -46.04 20.47 -16.37
N LEU A 358 -45.97 21.80 -16.26
CA LEU A 358 -44.95 22.52 -15.48
C LEU A 358 -45.02 22.15 -14.00
N ASP A 359 -46.20 22.15 -13.40
CA ASP A 359 -46.40 21.79 -12.00
C ASP A 359 -45.95 20.35 -11.71
N ASN A 360 -46.24 19.42 -12.63
CA ASN A 360 -45.84 18.01 -12.50
C ASN A 360 -44.31 17.84 -12.62
N ILE A 361 -43.65 18.62 -13.47
CA ILE A 361 -42.19 18.64 -13.58
C ILE A 361 -41.57 19.23 -12.31
N GLU A 362 -42.10 20.33 -11.79
CA GLU A 362 -41.60 20.94 -10.56
C GLU A 362 -41.75 20.00 -9.35
N LEU A 363 -42.89 19.30 -9.25
CA LEU A 363 -43.11 18.29 -8.21
C LEU A 363 -42.08 17.15 -8.30
N LYS A 364 -41.79 16.65 -9.50
CA LYS A 364 -40.77 15.62 -9.72
C LYS A 364 -39.37 16.11 -9.35
N LEU A 365 -39.00 17.34 -9.72
CA LEU A 365 -37.73 17.94 -9.34
C LEU A 365 -37.60 18.10 -7.83
N ARG A 366 -38.63 18.59 -7.15
CA ARG A 366 -38.65 18.71 -5.68
C ARG A 366 -38.52 17.35 -5.00
N GLN A 367 -39.15 16.30 -5.54
CA GLN A 367 -39.01 14.93 -5.04
C GLN A 367 -37.59 14.39 -5.23
N ALA A 368 -37.01 14.55 -6.43
CA ALA A 368 -35.65 14.11 -6.73
C ALA A 368 -34.60 14.81 -5.86
N VAL A 369 -34.71 16.13 -5.67
CA VAL A 369 -33.81 16.91 -4.79
C VAL A 369 -33.93 16.43 -3.34
N ARG A 370 -35.14 16.17 -2.83
CA ARG A 370 -35.34 15.62 -1.48
C ARG A 370 -34.74 14.22 -1.32
N SER A 371 -34.80 13.37 -2.34
CA SER A 371 -34.16 12.06 -2.29
C SER A 371 -32.62 12.14 -2.31
N ALA A 372 -32.05 13.11 -3.01
CA ALA A 372 -30.60 13.28 -3.10
C ALA A 372 -30.00 13.93 -1.85
N THR A 373 -30.75 14.78 -1.14
CA THR A 373 -30.32 15.39 0.14
C THR A 373 -30.63 14.54 1.37
N GLY A 374 -31.47 13.51 1.25
CA GLY A 374 -31.80 12.56 2.31
C GLY A 374 -30.85 11.36 2.44
N THR A 375 -29.85 11.25 1.58
CA THR A 375 -28.78 10.24 1.66
C THR A 375 -27.46 10.89 2.09
N TRP A 376 -27.37 11.25 3.37
CA TRP A 376 -26.12 11.45 4.10
C TRP A 376 -26.28 10.88 5.51
#